data_AF-A0A7G6X692-F1
#
_entry.id   AF-A0A7G6X692-F1
#
_cell.length_a   1.000
_cell.length_b   1.000
_cell.length_c   1.000
_cell.angle_alpha   90.00
_cell.angle_beta   90.00
_cell.angle_gamma   90.00
#
_symmetry.space_group_name_H-M   'P 1'
#
loop_
_entity.id
_entity.type
_entity.pdbx_description
1 polymer ?
#
loop_
_entity_poly.entity_id
_entity_poly.type
_entity_poly.pdbx_seq_one_letter_code
_entity_poly.pdbx_strand_id
1 'polypeptide(L)'
;MRSSIVKKGLTAVAAGVLLLVGASQSAQAINQYVTIGNVPKPAACNNHGIMPAGGWLANKSCGYVMGTAIAGTRFDVSSTTASNFHFGRWRAGDGSSYCAWLVPGALDTSHSATIADSCSTDTSSRMVHRRSIGKDFDAAPHTGDGAIIVSINPSACTGYYNYFVDSNFSSGRLHDPVGFALPTSGGYRYSTNDNGASMIRVNALGETIWMFVARSCIQSQLPANLNNEND
;
A
#
# COMPACT_ATOMS: atom_id res chain seq x y z
N MET A 1 58.14 -39.50 6.37
CA MET A 1 57.06 -38.65 6.92
C MET A 1 57.09 -37.29 6.24
N ARG A 2 55.91 -36.71 5.95
CA ARG A 2 55.66 -35.36 5.39
C ARG A 2 55.82 -35.19 3.87
N SER A 3 54.81 -35.59 3.09
CA SER A 3 54.38 -34.83 1.90
C SER A 3 53.11 -35.43 1.28
N SER A 4 51.92 -35.26 1.89
CA SER A 4 50.66 -35.59 1.19
C SER A 4 49.39 -34.99 1.81
N ILE A 5 49.44 -33.74 2.30
CA ILE A 5 48.24 -33.08 2.86
C ILE A 5 47.90 -31.75 2.15
N VAL A 6 48.85 -31.14 1.42
CA VAL A 6 48.67 -29.78 0.88
C VAL A 6 47.85 -29.71 -0.42
N LYS A 7 47.65 -30.82 -1.15
CA LYS A 7 46.96 -30.78 -2.48
C LYS A 7 45.44 -30.94 -2.46
N LYS A 8 44.81 -31.23 -1.32
CA LYS A 8 43.33 -31.38 -1.23
C LYS A 8 42.60 -30.14 -0.70
N GLY A 9 43.32 -29.11 -0.27
CA GLY A 9 42.72 -27.89 0.29
C GLY A 9 42.35 -26.80 -0.72
N LEU A 10 42.95 -26.78 -1.92
CA LEU A 10 42.73 -25.68 -2.88
C LEU A 10 41.53 -25.88 -3.81
N THR A 11 41.07 -27.11 -4.04
CA THR A 11 39.98 -27.38 -4.99
C THR A 11 38.59 -27.16 -4.40
N ALA A 12 38.45 -27.14 -3.08
CA ALA A 12 37.16 -26.94 -2.40
C ALA A 12 36.75 -25.45 -2.27
N VAL A 13 37.70 -24.51 -2.35
CA VAL A 13 37.42 -23.08 -2.20
C VAL A 13 36.94 -22.45 -3.50
N ALA A 14 37.39 -22.94 -4.67
CA ALA A 14 36.97 -22.39 -5.96
C ALA A 14 35.52 -22.75 -6.35
N ALA A 15 35.04 -23.94 -5.97
CA ALA A 15 33.67 -24.36 -6.27
C ALA A 15 32.61 -23.66 -5.38
N GLY A 16 32.96 -23.31 -4.15
CA GLY A 16 32.07 -22.58 -3.24
C GLY A 16 31.83 -21.13 -3.67
N VAL A 17 32.85 -20.46 -4.22
CA VAL A 17 32.75 -19.06 -4.66
C VAL A 17 31.94 -18.92 -5.97
N LEU A 18 32.03 -19.88 -6.90
CA LEU A 18 31.25 -19.86 -8.14
C LEU A 18 29.74 -20.13 -7.92
N LEU A 19 29.36 -20.88 -6.89
CA LEU A 19 27.95 -21.11 -6.52
C LEU A 19 27.32 -19.91 -5.78
N LEU A 20 28.12 -19.07 -5.13
CA LEU A 20 27.65 -17.87 -4.43
C LEU A 20 27.43 -16.67 -5.39
N VAL A 21 28.08 -16.65 -6.55
CA VAL A 21 27.97 -15.55 -7.53
C VAL A 21 26.85 -15.80 -8.57
N GLY A 22 26.37 -17.05 -8.71
CA GLY A 22 25.33 -17.42 -9.68
C GLY A 22 23.88 -17.16 -9.27
N ALA A 23 23.61 -16.79 -8.01
CA ALA A 23 22.25 -16.65 -7.48
C ALA A 23 21.79 -15.19 -7.26
N SER A 24 22.65 -14.20 -7.47
CA SER A 24 22.25 -12.79 -7.47
C SER A 24 21.79 -12.40 -8.87
N GLN A 25 20.52 -12.68 -9.21
CA GLN A 25 19.91 -11.99 -10.34
C GLN A 25 20.02 -10.48 -10.07
N SER A 26 20.73 -9.77 -10.92
CA SER A 26 20.78 -8.31 -10.87
C SER A 26 19.37 -7.79 -10.97
N ALA A 27 18.88 -7.15 -9.91
CA ALA A 27 17.55 -6.52 -9.92
C ALA A 27 17.46 -5.55 -11.11
N GLN A 28 16.33 -5.62 -11.83
CA GLN A 28 16.10 -4.77 -12.99
C GLN A 28 16.17 -3.29 -12.59
N ALA A 29 16.80 -2.45 -13.41
CA ALA A 29 16.79 -1.02 -13.20
C ALA A 29 15.40 -0.44 -13.53
N ILE A 30 14.85 0.36 -12.61
CA ILE A 30 13.53 1.01 -12.74
C ILE A 30 13.60 2.47 -12.32
N ASN A 31 12.52 3.22 -12.54
CA ASN A 31 12.44 4.63 -12.21
C ASN A 31 11.72 4.87 -10.88
N GLN A 32 12.32 5.69 -10.03
CA GLN A 32 11.68 6.29 -8.86
C GLN A 32 11.22 7.70 -9.17
N TYR A 33 10.00 8.03 -8.75
CA TYR A 33 9.37 9.34 -8.92
C TYR A 33 8.93 9.93 -7.56
N VAL A 34 8.58 11.21 -7.56
CA VAL A 34 7.91 11.89 -6.45
C VAL A 34 6.41 11.80 -6.63
N THR A 35 5.67 11.56 -5.55
CA THR A 35 4.21 11.58 -5.57
C THR A 35 3.69 13.02 -5.44
N ILE A 36 2.58 13.33 -6.10
CA ILE A 36 1.97 14.67 -6.07
C ILE A 36 0.57 14.65 -5.46
N GLY A 37 0.13 15.82 -4.98
CA GLY A 37 -1.23 16.03 -4.46
C GLY A 37 -2.22 16.43 -5.55
N ASN A 38 -3.47 16.68 -5.15
CA ASN A 38 -4.56 17.09 -6.03
C ASN A 38 -4.80 16.14 -7.22
N VAL A 39 -4.71 14.84 -6.95
CA VAL A 39 -4.81 13.79 -7.97
C VAL A 39 -6.28 13.49 -8.27
N PRO A 40 -6.73 13.53 -9.54
CA PRO A 40 -8.07 13.08 -9.90
C PRO A 40 -8.28 11.62 -9.53
N LYS A 41 -9.44 11.28 -8.96
CA LYS A 41 -9.77 9.87 -8.74
C LYS A 41 -9.89 9.14 -10.09
N PRO A 42 -9.49 7.87 -10.17
CA PRO A 42 -9.48 7.15 -11.44
C PRO A 42 -10.91 6.94 -11.97
N ALA A 43 -11.28 7.72 -12.98
CA ALA A 43 -12.58 7.61 -13.66
C ALA A 43 -12.79 6.23 -14.31
N ALA A 44 -11.70 5.55 -14.71
CA ALA A 44 -11.72 4.17 -15.19
C ALA A 44 -12.33 3.17 -14.17
N CYS A 45 -12.36 3.55 -12.89
CA CYS A 45 -12.96 2.79 -11.80
C CYS A 45 -14.29 3.39 -11.33
N ASN A 46 -14.96 4.22 -12.15
CA ASN A 46 -16.19 4.95 -11.81
C ASN A 46 -16.08 5.77 -10.51
N ASN A 47 -14.89 6.32 -10.25
CA ASN A 47 -14.66 7.20 -9.11
C ASN A 47 -14.57 8.66 -9.56
N HIS A 48 -15.06 9.57 -8.71
CA HIS A 48 -15.14 11.00 -9.02
C HIS A 48 -14.59 11.89 -7.89
N GLY A 49 -14.10 13.07 -8.28
CA GLY A 49 -13.53 14.07 -7.39
C GLY A 49 -12.00 14.04 -7.34
N ILE A 50 -11.44 14.77 -6.40
CA ILE A 50 -9.99 14.99 -6.25
C ILE A 50 -9.52 14.34 -4.95
N MET A 51 -8.28 13.84 -4.95
CA MET A 51 -7.52 13.37 -3.80
C MET A 51 -6.43 14.41 -3.49
N PRO A 52 -6.63 15.26 -2.48
CA PRO A 52 -5.71 16.38 -2.25
C PRO A 52 -4.36 15.96 -1.68
N ALA A 53 -4.38 15.05 -0.70
CA ALA A 53 -3.20 14.64 0.05
C ALA A 53 -2.21 13.79 -0.77
N GLY A 54 -2.63 13.26 -1.93
CA GLY A 54 -1.81 12.35 -2.71
C GLY A 54 -2.63 11.43 -3.63
N GLY A 55 -2.07 10.27 -3.96
CA GLY A 55 -2.76 9.22 -4.72
C GLY A 55 -3.11 8.01 -3.86
N TRP A 56 -4.20 7.31 -4.19
CA TRP A 56 -4.51 6.04 -3.53
C TRP A 56 -3.50 4.96 -3.88
N LEU A 57 -3.08 4.23 -2.85
CA LEU A 57 -2.34 2.98 -2.94
C LEU A 57 -3.35 1.85 -2.84
N ALA A 58 -3.44 1.02 -3.88
CA ALA A 58 -4.43 -0.04 -4.02
C ALA A 58 -3.76 -1.39 -4.24
N ASN A 59 -4.52 -2.46 -4.00
CA ASN A 59 -4.01 -3.82 -4.12
C ASN A 59 -4.01 -4.36 -5.56
N LYS A 60 -4.88 -3.79 -6.39
CA LYS A 60 -4.97 -4.01 -7.84
C LYS A 60 -5.51 -2.74 -8.49
N SER A 61 -5.41 -2.64 -9.81
CA SER A 61 -6.14 -1.61 -10.57
C SER A 61 -7.63 -1.67 -10.21
N CYS A 62 -8.23 -0.53 -9.86
CA CYS A 62 -9.61 -0.44 -9.37
C CYS A 62 -9.95 -1.31 -8.14
N GLY A 63 -8.94 -1.70 -7.35
CA GLY A 63 -9.09 -2.52 -6.14
C GLY A 63 -9.40 -1.74 -4.86
N TYR A 64 -9.14 -2.40 -3.74
CA TYR A 64 -9.26 -1.82 -2.40
C TYR A 64 -8.08 -0.87 -2.13
N VAL A 65 -8.37 0.26 -1.50
CA VAL A 65 -7.39 1.30 -1.17
C VAL A 65 -6.70 0.92 0.14
N MET A 66 -5.48 0.43 0.08
CA MET A 66 -4.69 0.04 1.26
C MET A 66 -4.04 1.24 1.96
N GLY A 67 -4.02 2.40 1.29
CA GLY A 67 -3.31 3.57 1.77
C GLY A 67 -3.38 4.77 0.85
N THR A 68 -2.67 5.83 1.23
CA THR A 68 -2.47 7.04 0.44
C THR A 68 -0.98 7.33 0.34
N ALA A 69 -0.48 7.44 -0.88
CA ALA A 69 0.85 7.93 -1.19
C ALA A 69 0.87 9.45 -1.05
N ILE A 70 1.30 9.93 0.11
CA ILE A 70 1.31 11.36 0.45
C ILE A 70 2.20 12.14 -0.49
N ALA A 71 1.74 13.30 -0.93
CA ALA A 71 2.51 14.20 -1.80
C ALA A 71 3.90 14.48 -1.21
N GLY A 72 4.94 14.40 -2.05
CA GLY A 72 6.34 14.55 -1.65
C GLY A 72 7.04 13.25 -1.25
N THR A 73 6.31 12.15 -1.07
CA THR A 73 6.90 10.82 -0.85
C THR A 73 7.41 10.20 -2.16
N ARG A 74 8.04 9.02 -2.10
CA ARG A 74 8.66 8.38 -3.26
C ARG A 74 7.90 7.14 -3.69
N PHE A 75 7.92 6.87 -4.99
CA PHE A 75 7.34 5.66 -5.57
C PHE A 75 8.24 5.09 -6.66
N ASP A 76 8.59 3.82 -6.51
CA ASP A 76 9.45 3.04 -7.40
C ASP A 76 8.59 2.28 -8.41
N VAL A 77 8.57 2.65 -9.69
CA VAL A 77 7.66 2.05 -10.69
C VAL A 77 8.27 0.80 -11.31
N SER A 78 7.74 -0.37 -10.94
CA SER A 78 8.12 -1.67 -11.50
C SER A 78 7.41 -1.96 -12.82
N SER A 79 6.10 -1.72 -12.89
CA SER A 79 5.31 -1.87 -14.11
C SER A 79 4.14 -0.90 -14.18
N THR A 80 3.57 -0.72 -15.37
CA THR A 80 2.43 0.19 -15.60
C THR A 80 1.38 -0.51 -16.46
N THR A 81 0.10 -0.41 -16.08
CA THR A 81 -1.02 -0.95 -16.87
C THR A 81 -1.41 -0.03 -18.02
N ALA A 82 -2.19 -0.53 -18.97
CA ALA A 82 -2.75 0.28 -20.07
C ALA A 82 -3.64 1.44 -19.59
N SER A 83 -4.24 1.34 -18.40
CA SER A 83 -5.01 2.43 -17.77
C SER A 83 -4.16 3.33 -16.89
N ASN A 84 -2.83 3.31 -17.03
CA ASN A 84 -1.86 4.14 -16.31
C ASN A 84 -1.81 3.94 -14.78
N PHE A 85 -2.23 2.78 -14.27
CA PHE A 85 -1.91 2.40 -12.88
C PHE A 85 -0.47 1.91 -12.81
N HIS A 86 0.27 2.33 -11.79
CA HIS A 86 1.68 1.99 -11.61
C HIS A 86 1.83 0.98 -10.47
N PHE A 87 2.31 -0.23 -10.76
CA PHE A 87 2.74 -1.16 -9.72
C PHE A 87 4.16 -0.86 -9.31
N GLY A 88 4.43 -0.89 -8.01
CA GLY A 88 5.71 -0.45 -7.50
C GLY A 88 5.81 -0.45 -5.99
N ARG A 89 6.94 0.06 -5.48
CA ARG A 89 7.16 0.26 -4.05
C ARG A 89 6.90 1.70 -3.67
N TRP A 90 5.95 1.92 -2.78
CA TRP A 90 5.81 3.21 -2.12
C TRP A 90 6.78 3.31 -0.94
N ARG A 91 7.36 4.50 -0.74
CA ARG A 91 8.30 4.80 0.35
C ARG A 91 7.86 6.08 1.05
N ALA A 92 7.42 5.95 2.30
CA ALA A 92 6.95 7.05 3.13
C ALA A 92 8.07 8.05 3.49
N GLY A 93 9.31 7.56 3.55
CA GLY A 93 10.50 8.37 3.90
C GLY A 93 10.92 8.24 5.37
N ASP A 94 10.17 7.52 6.19
CA ASP A 94 10.43 7.29 7.60
C ASP A 94 10.81 5.83 7.93
N GLY A 95 11.12 5.05 6.89
CA GLY A 95 11.41 3.62 6.95
C GLY A 95 10.25 2.74 6.49
N SER A 96 9.02 3.26 6.51
CA SER A 96 7.85 2.53 6.02
C SER A 96 7.87 2.42 4.49
N SER A 97 7.68 1.20 3.99
CA SER A 97 7.57 0.92 2.56
C SER A 97 6.85 -0.39 2.26
N TYR A 98 6.05 -0.41 1.21
CA TYR A 98 5.38 -1.63 0.74
C TYR A 98 5.06 -1.56 -0.76
N CYS A 99 4.86 -2.73 -1.38
CA CYS A 99 4.46 -2.83 -2.78
C CYS A 99 2.95 -2.58 -2.92
N ALA A 100 2.55 -1.78 -3.91
CA ALA A 100 1.15 -1.43 -4.18
C ALA A 100 0.95 -1.00 -5.64
N TRP A 101 -0.31 -0.86 -6.04
CA TRP A 101 -0.71 -0.14 -7.25
C TRP A 101 -1.05 1.30 -6.91
N LEU A 102 -0.38 2.25 -7.56
CA LEU A 102 -0.69 3.67 -7.47
C LEU A 102 -1.62 4.10 -8.60
N VAL A 103 -2.59 4.93 -8.27
CA VAL A 103 -3.55 5.51 -9.23
C VAL A 103 -2.87 6.38 -10.30
N PRO A 104 -3.48 6.52 -11.49
CA PRO A 104 -2.95 7.37 -12.55
C PRO A 104 -2.79 8.83 -12.13
N GLY A 105 -1.76 9.49 -12.66
CA GLY A 105 -1.53 10.93 -12.47
C GLY A 105 -0.99 11.32 -11.08
N ALA A 106 -0.70 10.34 -10.22
CA ALA A 106 -0.17 10.60 -8.87
C ALA A 106 1.34 10.82 -8.81
N LEU A 107 2.05 10.78 -9.94
CA LEU A 107 3.51 10.90 -10.02
C LEU A 107 3.92 12.16 -10.78
N ASP A 108 4.91 12.88 -10.26
CA ASP A 108 5.69 13.82 -11.07
C ASP A 108 6.65 13.03 -11.96
N THR A 109 6.28 12.84 -13.22
CA THR A 109 7.07 12.10 -14.19
C THR A 109 8.17 12.94 -14.85
N SER A 110 8.27 14.24 -14.56
CA SER A 110 9.28 15.12 -15.15
C SER A 110 10.67 14.89 -14.55
N HIS A 111 10.75 14.32 -13.34
CA HIS A 111 11.99 14.00 -12.66
C HIS A 111 11.99 12.54 -12.20
N SER A 112 13.07 11.82 -12.47
CA SER A 112 13.23 10.44 -11.98
C SER A 112 14.66 10.15 -11.55
N ALA A 113 14.78 9.16 -10.67
CA ALA A 113 16.06 8.53 -10.33
C ALA A 113 16.01 7.05 -10.70
N THR A 114 17.10 6.51 -11.23
CA THR A 114 17.21 5.08 -11.50
C THR A 114 17.58 4.32 -10.25
N ILE A 115 16.85 3.24 -9.95
CA ILE A 115 17.08 2.36 -8.80
C ILE A 115 16.92 0.89 -9.20
N ALA A 116 17.27 -0.02 -8.29
CA ALA A 116 16.97 -1.44 -8.43
C ALA A 116 15.50 -1.75 -8.07
N ASP A 117 14.83 -2.56 -8.90
CA ASP A 117 13.49 -3.04 -8.62
C ASP A 117 13.48 -3.95 -7.37
N SER A 118 12.46 -3.77 -6.56
CA SER A 118 12.27 -4.49 -5.31
C SER A 118 10.85 -5.04 -5.15
N CYS A 119 10.00 -4.92 -6.17
CA CYS A 119 8.67 -5.52 -6.22
C CYS A 119 8.60 -6.49 -7.41
N SER A 120 8.32 -7.77 -7.14
CA SER A 120 8.22 -8.80 -8.18
C SER A 120 6.79 -8.97 -8.70
N THR A 121 6.67 -9.62 -9.85
CA THR A 121 5.38 -10.11 -10.39
C THR A 121 4.69 -11.09 -9.44
N ASP A 122 5.45 -11.86 -8.66
CA ASP A 122 4.90 -12.74 -7.62
C ASP A 122 4.26 -11.93 -6.49
N THR A 123 4.85 -10.78 -6.13
CA THR A 123 4.25 -9.87 -5.15
C THR A 123 2.96 -9.26 -5.69
N SER A 124 2.94 -8.80 -6.95
CA SER A 124 1.72 -8.24 -7.54
C SER A 124 0.61 -9.30 -7.63
N SER A 125 0.91 -10.52 -8.08
CA SER A 125 -0.06 -11.61 -8.17
C SER A 125 -0.56 -12.14 -6.83
N ARG A 126 0.19 -11.98 -5.74
CA ARG A 126 -0.31 -12.29 -4.39
C ARG A 126 -1.22 -11.18 -3.86
N MET A 127 -0.86 -9.92 -4.09
CA MET A 127 -1.56 -8.75 -3.57
C MET A 127 -2.95 -8.53 -4.20
N VAL A 128 -3.19 -9.01 -5.43
CA VAL A 128 -4.50 -8.84 -6.10
C VAL A 128 -5.67 -9.44 -5.31
N HIS A 129 -5.41 -10.44 -4.46
CA HIS A 129 -6.43 -11.04 -3.61
C HIS A 129 -6.58 -10.27 -2.30
N ARG A 130 -7.84 -10.01 -1.94
CA ARG A 130 -8.16 -9.27 -0.72
C ARG A 130 -7.68 -9.98 0.55
N ARG A 131 -7.51 -11.30 0.52
CA ARG A 131 -7.00 -12.11 1.65
C ARG A 131 -5.53 -11.85 1.99
N SER A 132 -4.78 -11.26 1.06
CA SER A 132 -3.33 -11.11 1.17
C SER A 132 -2.89 -9.79 1.78
N ILE A 133 -3.76 -8.78 1.81
CA ILE A 133 -3.45 -7.36 2.06
C ILE A 133 -4.11 -6.81 3.32
N GLY A 134 -4.43 -7.70 4.25
CA GLY A 134 -5.43 -7.48 5.29
C GLY A 134 -6.26 -8.74 5.33
N LYS A 135 -6.24 -9.46 6.45
CA LYS A 135 -6.98 -10.71 6.57
C LYS A 135 -8.46 -10.34 6.47
N ASP A 136 -9.04 -10.63 5.31
CA ASP A 136 -10.41 -10.40 4.82
C ASP A 136 -10.94 -8.94 4.90
N PHE A 137 -11.84 -8.57 3.99
CA PHE A 137 -12.55 -7.27 3.99
C PHE A 137 -14.03 -7.56 4.14
N ASP A 138 -14.72 -6.73 4.91
CA ASP A 138 -16.13 -6.90 5.27
C ASP A 138 -17.10 -6.18 4.31
N ALA A 139 -16.59 -5.68 3.18
CA ALA A 139 -17.38 -5.08 2.12
C ALA A 139 -17.30 -5.94 0.86
N ALA A 140 -18.41 -6.02 0.13
CA ALA A 140 -18.42 -6.66 -1.17
C ALA A 140 -17.42 -5.97 -2.12
N PRO A 141 -16.86 -6.71 -3.10
CA PRO A 141 -15.94 -6.13 -4.08
C PRO A 141 -16.53 -4.88 -4.71
N HIS A 142 -15.78 -3.77 -4.63
CA HIS A 142 -16.10 -2.51 -5.31
C HIS A 142 -17.36 -1.76 -4.85
N THR A 143 -18.02 -2.15 -3.75
CA THR A 143 -19.30 -1.53 -3.33
C THR A 143 -19.20 -0.47 -2.24
N GLY A 144 -18.09 -0.40 -1.50
CA GLY A 144 -17.92 0.62 -0.47
C GLY A 144 -17.73 2.00 -1.09
N ASP A 145 -18.74 2.86 -0.99
CA ASP A 145 -18.77 4.23 -1.50
C ASP A 145 -18.80 5.31 -0.41
N GLY A 146 -18.95 4.93 0.86
CA GLY A 146 -19.09 5.87 1.98
C GLY A 146 -20.53 6.28 2.30
N ALA A 147 -21.54 5.53 1.85
CA ALA A 147 -22.96 5.82 2.13
C ALA A 147 -23.37 5.58 3.59
N ILE A 148 -22.75 4.61 4.27
CA ILE A 148 -22.99 4.37 5.71
C ILE A 148 -22.27 5.47 6.48
N ILE A 149 -23.01 6.32 7.19
CA ILE A 149 -22.42 7.38 8.02
C ILE A 149 -22.17 6.87 9.43
N VAL A 150 -20.95 7.06 9.92
CA VAL A 150 -20.51 6.74 11.28
C VAL A 150 -20.06 8.02 12.00
N SER A 151 -20.48 8.18 13.24
CA SER A 151 -19.93 9.09 14.24
C SER A 151 -18.49 8.73 14.60
N ILE A 152 -17.69 9.75 14.86
CA ILE A 152 -16.27 9.65 15.24
C ILE A 152 -16.08 10.52 16.47
N ASN A 153 -15.31 10.04 17.46
CA ASN A 153 -14.91 10.87 18.58
C ASN A 153 -13.53 11.50 18.31
N PRO A 154 -13.44 12.81 17.99
CA PRO A 154 -12.18 13.44 17.61
C PRO A 154 -11.12 13.46 18.71
N SER A 155 -11.54 13.34 19.98
CA SER A 155 -10.60 13.33 21.12
C SER A 155 -10.02 11.94 21.41
N ALA A 156 -10.65 10.88 20.91
CA ALA A 156 -10.24 9.49 21.14
C ALA A 156 -9.72 8.79 19.87
N CYS A 157 -9.92 9.40 18.70
CA CYS A 157 -9.62 8.79 17.42
C CYS A 157 -8.59 9.60 16.64
N THR A 158 -7.63 8.89 16.07
CA THR A 158 -6.63 9.43 15.15
C THR A 158 -6.88 8.83 13.77
N GLY A 159 -6.82 9.69 12.75
CA GLY A 159 -6.90 9.27 11.35
C GLY A 159 -5.50 8.97 10.82
N TYR A 160 -5.42 8.00 9.92
CA TYR A 160 -4.18 7.54 9.32
C TYR A 160 -4.33 7.43 7.82
N TYR A 161 -3.31 7.82 7.07
CA TYR A 161 -3.34 7.70 5.62
C TYR A 161 -3.15 6.26 5.15
N ASN A 162 -2.56 5.38 5.99
CA ASN A 162 -2.12 4.05 5.61
C ASN A 162 -2.47 3.00 6.67
N TYR A 163 -2.78 1.78 6.22
CA TYR A 163 -3.02 0.63 7.10
C TYR A 163 -1.79 -0.25 7.35
N PHE A 164 -0.72 -0.09 6.58
CA PHE A 164 0.53 -0.82 6.75
C PHE A 164 1.69 0.11 7.05
N VAL A 165 2.47 -0.22 8.09
CA VAL A 165 3.77 0.40 8.43
C VAL A 165 4.95 -0.24 7.71
N ASP A 166 4.79 -1.43 7.14
CA ASP A 166 5.88 -2.19 6.55
C ASP A 166 5.39 -3.03 5.35
N SER A 167 6.33 -3.72 4.70
CA SER A 167 6.01 -4.64 3.60
C SER A 167 5.27 -5.91 4.07
N ASN A 168 5.04 -6.05 5.37
CA ASN A 168 4.34 -7.19 5.90
C ASN A 168 2.85 -6.87 6.00
N PHE A 169 2.08 -7.36 5.03
CA PHE A 169 0.62 -7.28 5.05
C PHE A 169 -0.02 -7.96 6.28
N SER A 170 0.74 -8.73 7.08
CA SER A 170 0.28 -9.28 8.34
C SER A 170 0.47 -8.35 9.54
N SER A 171 1.20 -7.24 9.41
CA SER A 171 1.43 -6.33 10.54
C SER A 171 0.12 -5.71 11.02
N GLY A 172 -0.74 -5.31 10.08
CA GLY A 172 -2.05 -4.72 10.35
C GLY A 172 -1.99 -3.43 11.18
N ARG A 173 -0.83 -2.74 11.15
CA ARG A 173 -0.58 -1.54 11.95
C ARG A 173 -0.74 -0.29 11.11
N LEU A 174 -1.60 0.61 11.59
CA LEU A 174 -1.84 1.92 11.00
C LEU A 174 -0.57 2.78 11.01
N HIS A 175 -0.37 3.54 9.93
CA HIS A 175 0.79 4.39 9.71
C HIS A 175 0.40 5.77 9.14
N ASP A 176 1.27 6.75 9.33
CA ASP A 176 1.11 8.16 8.92
C ASP A 176 -0.16 8.83 9.44
N PRO A 177 -0.09 9.50 10.61
CA PRO A 177 -1.23 10.26 11.09
C PRO A 177 -1.58 11.38 10.10
N VAL A 178 -2.86 11.64 9.94
CA VAL A 178 -3.33 12.67 8.99
C VAL A 178 -2.95 14.11 9.39
N GLY A 179 -2.54 14.32 10.64
CA GLY A 179 -2.02 15.60 11.13
C GLY A 179 -3.07 16.67 11.40
N PHE A 180 -4.36 16.38 11.21
CA PHE A 180 -5.47 17.28 11.48
C PHE A 180 -6.48 16.67 12.47
N ALA A 181 -7.24 17.53 13.16
CA ALA A 181 -8.31 17.11 14.05
C ALA A 181 -9.47 16.51 13.25
N LEU A 182 -9.89 15.30 13.63
CA LEU A 182 -10.95 14.60 12.90
C LEU A 182 -12.31 15.30 13.04
N PRO A 183 -13.16 15.29 12.00
CA PRO A 183 -14.57 15.62 12.15
C PRO A 183 -15.31 14.64 13.06
N THR A 184 -16.52 15.00 13.51
CA THR A 184 -17.37 14.16 14.37
C THR A 184 -18.11 13.05 13.63
N SER A 185 -18.01 12.98 12.30
CA SER A 185 -18.60 11.89 11.49
C SER A 185 -17.83 11.68 10.18
N GLY A 186 -18.03 10.50 9.57
CA GLY A 186 -17.45 10.12 8.28
C GLY A 186 -18.26 9.03 7.59
N GLY A 187 -18.05 8.88 6.28
CA GLY A 187 -18.67 7.82 5.48
C GLY A 187 -17.81 6.55 5.49
N TYR A 188 -18.33 5.46 6.02
CA TYR A 188 -17.68 4.16 6.08
C TYR A 188 -17.64 3.44 4.73
N ARG A 189 -16.48 2.85 4.42
CA ARG A 189 -16.26 2.07 3.18
C ARG A 189 -16.19 0.58 3.43
N TYR A 190 -15.30 0.18 4.34
CA TYR A 190 -15.04 -1.20 4.75
C TYR A 190 -14.23 -1.18 6.06
N SER A 191 -14.27 -2.28 6.80
CA SER A 191 -13.31 -2.67 7.82
C SER A 191 -12.44 -3.83 7.34
N THR A 192 -11.24 -3.91 7.89
CA THR A 192 -10.40 -5.10 7.78
C THR A 192 -10.97 -6.17 8.72
N ASN A 193 -10.97 -7.45 8.33
CA ASN A 193 -11.59 -8.54 9.10
C ASN A 193 -10.68 -9.03 10.25
N ASP A 194 -9.40 -8.66 10.25
CA ASP A 194 -8.61 -8.66 11.49
C ASP A 194 -9.18 -7.70 12.56
N ASN A 195 -10.19 -6.91 12.20
CA ASN A 195 -10.88 -5.92 13.01
C ASN A 195 -9.95 -4.81 13.53
N GLY A 196 -8.80 -4.59 12.87
CA GLY A 196 -7.84 -3.57 13.24
C GLY A 196 -8.26 -2.16 12.80
N ALA A 197 -8.76 -2.02 11.57
CA ALA A 197 -9.01 -0.70 10.98
C ALA A 197 -10.33 -0.62 10.20
N SER A 198 -10.74 0.61 9.92
CA SER A 198 -11.84 0.91 9.00
C SER A 198 -11.47 2.09 8.12
N MET A 199 -11.70 1.96 6.82
CA MET A 199 -11.53 3.04 5.87
C MET A 199 -12.80 3.90 5.87
N ILE A 200 -12.62 5.19 6.10
CA ILE A 200 -13.68 6.18 6.11
C ILE A 200 -13.33 7.37 5.21
N ARG A 201 -14.34 8.04 4.66
CA ARG A 201 -14.21 9.37 4.06
C ARG A 201 -14.67 10.43 5.04
N VAL A 202 -13.94 11.53 5.14
CA VAL A 202 -14.34 12.71 5.90
C VAL A 202 -14.21 13.96 5.06
N ASN A 203 -14.93 15.01 5.43
CA ASN A 203 -14.70 16.35 4.89
C ASN A 203 -13.85 17.12 5.90
N ALA A 204 -12.60 17.39 5.55
CA ALA A 204 -11.64 18.12 6.38
C ALA A 204 -10.77 19.01 5.50
N LEU A 205 -10.33 20.15 6.04
CA LEU A 205 -9.50 21.12 5.30
C LEU A 205 -10.14 21.63 3.99
N GLY A 206 -11.47 21.60 3.89
CA GLY A 206 -12.22 22.00 2.69
C GLY A 206 -12.37 20.90 1.64
N GLU A 207 -11.95 19.67 1.94
CA GLU A 207 -11.81 18.61 0.94
C GLU A 207 -12.31 17.25 1.46
N THR A 208 -12.60 16.32 0.54
CA THR A 208 -12.96 14.94 0.89
C THR A 208 -11.71 14.07 0.98
N ILE A 209 -11.39 13.58 2.18
CA ILE A 209 -10.20 12.79 2.48
C ILE A 209 -10.62 11.37 2.85
N TRP A 210 -10.02 10.37 2.19
CA TRP A 210 -10.11 8.97 2.60
C TRP A 210 -8.97 8.64 3.54
N MET A 211 -9.29 8.04 4.68
CA MET A 211 -8.32 7.69 5.72
C MET A 211 -8.80 6.48 6.51
N PHE A 212 -7.86 5.85 7.18
CA PHE A 212 -8.15 4.80 8.14
C PHE A 212 -8.33 5.37 9.54
N VAL A 213 -9.24 4.75 10.30
CA VAL A 213 -9.30 4.87 11.76
C VAL A 213 -9.19 3.47 12.36
N ALA A 214 -8.76 3.37 13.62
CA ALA A 214 -8.88 2.11 14.35
C ALA A 214 -10.35 1.68 14.35
N ARG A 215 -10.64 0.40 14.07
CA ARG A 215 -12.03 -0.07 13.97
C ARG A 215 -12.82 0.18 15.27
N SER A 216 -12.16 0.08 16.41
CA SER A 216 -12.73 0.36 17.74
C SER A 216 -13.34 1.76 17.85
N CYS A 217 -12.89 2.74 17.05
CA CYS A 217 -13.45 4.09 17.01
C CYS A 217 -14.90 4.15 16.53
N ILE A 218 -15.31 3.21 15.67
CA ILE A 218 -16.63 3.25 15.01
C ILE A 218 -17.40 1.93 15.16
N GLN A 219 -16.82 0.95 15.87
CA GLN A 219 -17.33 -0.42 15.98
C GLN A 219 -18.82 -0.50 16.35
N SER A 220 -19.26 0.27 17.33
CA SER A 220 -20.63 0.23 17.88
C SER A 220 -21.71 0.67 16.89
N GLN A 221 -21.30 1.23 15.75
CA GLN A 221 -22.19 1.83 14.75
C GLN A 221 -22.21 1.01 13.46
N LEU A 222 -21.29 0.06 13.33
CA LEU A 222 -21.22 -0.80 12.17
C LEU A 222 -22.34 -1.85 12.22
N PRO A 223 -23.01 -2.13 11.09
CA PRO A 223 -24.00 -3.19 11.00
C PRO A 223 -23.44 -4.55 11.44
N ALA A 224 -24.27 -5.38 12.07
CA ALA A 224 -23.85 -6.68 12.60
C ALA A 224 -23.51 -7.74 11.52
N ASN A 225 -23.84 -7.49 10.25
CA ASN A 225 -23.73 -8.44 9.14
C ASN A 225 -22.92 -7.88 7.97
N LEU A 226 -21.63 -7.59 8.19
CA LEU A 226 -20.74 -7.14 7.13
C LEU A 226 -20.15 -8.35 6.37
N ASN A 227 -19.96 -8.20 5.06
CA ASN A 227 -19.82 -9.27 4.07
C ASN A 227 -18.39 -9.84 4.00
N ASN A 228 -18.20 -11.11 4.36
CA ASN A 228 -16.91 -11.82 4.31
C ASN A 228 -16.82 -12.80 3.13
N GLU A 229 -16.91 -12.30 1.91
CA GLU A 229 -16.84 -13.13 0.69
C GLU A 229 -15.39 -13.44 0.26
N ASN A 230 -15.22 -14.29 -0.77
CA ASN A 230 -13.93 -14.57 -1.42
C ASN A 230 -13.88 -13.99 -2.84
N ASP A 231 -12.90 -13.12 -3.09
CA ASP A 231 -12.52 -12.60 -4.42
C ASP A 231 -10.98 -12.51 -4.47
#